data_AF-A0A2A6M7H0-F1
#
_entry.id   AF-A0A2A6M7H0-F1
#
_cell.length_a   1.000
_cell.length_b   1.000
_cell.length_c   1.000
_cell.angle_alpha   90.00
_cell.angle_beta   90.00
_cell.angle_gamma   90.00
#
_symmetry.space_group_name_H-M   'P 1'
#
loop_
_entity.id
_entity.type
_entity.pdbx_description
1 polymer ?
#
loop_
_entity_poly.entity_id
_entity_poly.type
_entity_poly.pdbx_seq_one_letter_code
_entity_poly.pdbx_strand_id
1 'polypeptide(L)'
;MSPAGERPAREAVLDAFAVESAPDRSTLERYLRLYPEYAAELVDLSRELSRELDDDDALLSAADQALIDAAWSRHASAMPVATPDPFATLTADDWRAVARQLDVPRQVITALRERRVSLLSIPQRFLKNLAEAMRCSLTQLQMSWGSASLTAARSYKADGKPNTGEQVTFEKVLIDAGVSDERRAELLREAE
;
A
#
# COMPACT_ATOMS: atom_id res chain seq x y z
N MET A 1 28.57 30.63 48.85
CA MET A 1 28.10 29.91 47.65
C MET A 1 27.46 30.93 46.73
N SER A 2 28.10 31.20 45.59
CA SER A 2 27.58 31.67 44.29
C SER A 2 28.82 31.81 43.39
N PRO A 3 29.00 30.99 42.35
CA PRO A 3 30.15 31.15 41.46
C PRO A 3 29.93 32.41 40.62
N ALA A 4 30.84 33.36 40.75
CA ALA A 4 30.88 34.55 39.93
C ALA A 4 31.44 34.20 38.54
N GLY A 5 30.73 34.56 37.49
CA GLY A 5 31.33 34.90 36.20
C GLY A 5 31.44 33.80 35.13
N GLU A 6 30.67 32.72 35.20
CA GLU A 6 30.62 31.76 34.09
C GLU A 6 29.71 32.32 32.99
N ARG A 7 30.29 32.61 31.81
CA ARG A 7 29.49 33.02 30.65
C ARG A 7 28.52 31.89 30.29
N PRO A 8 27.25 32.18 30.01
CA PRO A 8 26.30 31.14 29.63
C PRO A 8 26.77 30.42 28.37
N ALA A 9 26.55 29.10 28.34
CA ALA A 9 26.85 28.28 27.19
C ALA A 9 26.02 28.72 25.98
N ARG A 10 26.56 28.51 24.77
CA ARG A 10 25.92 28.86 23.49
C ARG A 10 24.45 28.45 23.44
N GLU A 11 24.15 27.20 23.79
CA GLU A 11 22.79 26.65 23.72
C GLU A 11 21.81 27.43 24.60
N ALA A 12 22.19 27.73 25.84
CA ALA A 12 21.34 28.48 26.75
C ALA A 12 21.05 29.91 26.26
N VAL A 13 21.98 30.51 25.51
CA VAL A 13 21.79 31.83 24.89
C VAL A 13 20.84 31.76 23.69
N LEU A 14 20.98 30.73 22.84
CA LEU A 14 20.10 30.52 21.69
C LEU A 14 18.67 30.17 22.12
N ASP A 15 18.52 29.31 23.12
CA ASP A 15 17.23 28.96 23.72
C ASP A 15 16.54 30.20 24.32
N ALA A 16 17.29 31.01 25.07
CA ALA A 16 16.77 32.24 25.65
C ALA A 16 16.31 33.23 24.57
N PHE A 17 17.07 33.36 23.48
CA PHE A 17 16.70 34.20 22.34
C PHE A 17 15.44 33.69 21.62
N ALA A 18 15.30 32.37 21.45
CA ALA A 18 14.17 31.76 20.74
C ALA A 18 12.81 31.92 21.46
N VAL A 19 12.81 32.07 22.79
CA VAL A 19 11.59 32.26 23.60
C VAL A 19 11.24 33.72 23.88
N GLU A 20 12.04 34.68 23.38
CA GLU A 20 11.72 36.10 23.51
C GLU A 20 10.39 36.41 22.83
N SER A 21 9.55 37.22 23.48
CA SER A 21 8.19 37.51 22.97
C SER A 21 8.18 38.28 21.64
N ALA A 22 9.29 38.93 21.31
CA ALA A 22 9.53 39.58 20.02
C ALA A 22 11.02 39.38 19.64
N PRO A 23 11.38 38.32 18.90
CA PRO A 23 12.73 38.09 18.41
C PRO A 23 13.01 38.99 17.19
N ASP A 24 12.73 40.28 17.34
CA ASP A 24 12.90 41.29 16.30
C ASP A 24 14.34 41.80 16.25
N ARG A 25 14.59 42.75 15.35
CA ARG A 25 15.89 43.38 15.16
C ARG A 25 16.47 43.97 16.46
N SER A 26 15.63 44.55 17.32
CA SER A 26 16.09 45.18 18.55
C SER A 26 16.54 44.15 19.58
N THR A 27 15.83 43.02 19.65
CA THR A 27 16.22 41.87 20.48
C THR A 27 17.51 41.24 19.97
N LEU A 28 17.67 41.04 18.66
CA LEU A 28 18.92 40.53 18.08
C LEU A 28 20.11 41.44 18.39
N GLU A 29 19.97 42.76 18.21
CA GLU A 29 21.02 43.74 18.50
C GLU A 29 21.47 43.71 19.97
N ARG A 30 20.55 43.44 20.90
CA ARG A 30 20.88 43.26 22.33
C ARG A 30 21.72 42.01 22.56
N TYR A 31 21.32 40.87 22.00
CA TYR A 31 22.05 39.61 22.18
C TYR A 31 23.43 39.63 21.50
N LEU A 32 23.57 40.27 20.34
CA LEU A 32 24.86 40.44 19.67
C LEU A 32 25.86 41.30 20.46
N ARG A 33 25.36 42.28 21.24
CA ARG A 33 26.21 43.08 22.14
C ARG A 33 26.65 42.30 23.38
N LEU A 34 25.78 41.42 23.90
CA LEU A 34 26.04 40.65 25.11
C LEU A 34 26.88 39.40 24.84
N TYR A 35 26.71 38.78 23.68
CA TYR A 35 27.32 37.50 23.29
C TYR A 35 27.90 37.55 21.87
N PRO A 36 28.90 38.42 21.61
CA PRO A 36 29.51 38.54 20.29
C PRO A 36 30.17 37.24 19.79
N GLU A 37 30.57 36.35 20.69
CA GLU A 37 31.10 35.02 20.37
C GLU A 37 30.11 34.09 19.66
N TYR A 38 28.81 34.33 19.77
CA TYR A 38 27.74 33.51 19.18
C TYR A 38 27.01 34.25 18.05
N ALA A 39 27.64 35.29 17.50
CA ALA A 39 27.00 36.20 16.55
C ALA A 39 26.52 35.49 15.28
N ALA A 40 27.26 34.51 14.77
CA ALA A 40 26.87 33.76 13.59
C ALA A 40 25.59 32.96 13.85
N GLU A 41 25.57 32.20 14.94
CA GLU A 41 24.44 31.36 15.31
C GLU A 41 23.19 32.18 15.67
N LEU A 42 23.35 33.32 16.35
CA LEU A 42 22.25 34.24 16.66
C LEU A 42 21.61 34.84 15.40
N VAL A 43 22.43 35.20 14.41
CA VAL A 43 21.94 35.74 13.14
C VAL A 43 21.23 34.66 12.32
N ASP A 44 21.76 33.45 12.28
CA ASP A 44 21.13 32.34 11.55
C ASP A 44 19.81 31.92 12.19
N LEU A 45 19.76 31.81 13.52
CA LEU A 45 18.52 31.52 14.26
C LEU A 45 17.48 32.64 14.08
N SER A 46 17.89 33.91 14.12
CA SER A 46 16.99 35.04 13.86
C SER A 46 16.35 34.97 12.47
N ARG A 47 17.13 34.59 11.45
CA ARG A 47 16.59 34.39 10.10
C ARG A 47 15.62 33.23 10.04
N GLU A 48 15.90 32.13 10.73
CA GLU A 48 15.03 30.97 10.78
C GLU A 48 13.69 31.28 11.46
N LEU A 49 13.71 31.98 12.60
CA LEU A 49 12.51 32.43 13.30
C LEU A 49 11.73 33.50 12.53
N SER A 50 12.40 34.27 11.66
CA SER A 50 11.77 35.29 10.82
C SER A 50 11.25 34.74 9.49
N ARG A 51 11.51 33.47 9.16
CA ARG A 51 10.83 32.87 8.02
C ARG A 51 9.35 32.83 8.38
N GLU A 52 8.56 33.60 7.65
CA GLU A 52 7.15 33.28 7.48
C GLU A 52 7.15 31.82 7.02
N LEU A 53 6.64 30.92 7.87
CA LEU A 53 6.16 29.67 7.35
C LEU A 53 5.12 30.12 6.34
N ASP A 54 5.42 29.99 5.05
CA ASP A 54 4.39 30.09 4.02
C ASP A 54 3.22 29.27 4.58
N ASP A 55 2.09 29.93 4.83
CA ASP A 55 0.92 29.30 5.42
C ASP A 55 0.54 28.14 4.49
N ASP A 56 1.04 26.95 4.79
CA ASP A 56 0.74 25.69 4.10
C ASP A 56 -0.75 25.34 4.29
N ASP A 57 -1.42 26.07 5.19
CA ASP A 57 -2.87 26.09 5.45
C ASP A 57 -3.64 27.04 4.52
N ALA A 58 -2.99 27.77 3.61
CA ALA A 58 -3.69 28.58 2.61
C ALA A 58 -4.52 27.65 1.70
N LEU A 59 -5.85 27.75 1.81
CA LEU A 59 -6.77 27.03 0.94
C LEU A 59 -6.41 27.29 -0.53
N LEU A 60 -6.26 26.20 -1.29
CA LEU A 60 -5.99 26.25 -2.73
C LEU A 60 -6.97 27.20 -3.42
N SER A 61 -6.48 27.94 -4.42
CA SER A 61 -7.35 28.76 -5.24
C SER A 61 -8.37 27.86 -5.96
N ALA A 62 -9.55 28.40 -6.28
CA ALA A 62 -10.55 27.66 -7.06
C ALA A 62 -10.01 27.20 -8.43
N ALA A 63 -9.03 27.92 -8.99
CA ALA A 63 -8.38 27.54 -10.24
C ALA A 63 -7.46 26.32 -10.07
N ASP A 64 -6.68 26.27 -8.99
CA ASP A 64 -5.79 25.14 -8.69
C ASP A 64 -6.59 23.89 -8.35
N GLN A 65 -7.66 24.02 -7.57
CA GLN A 65 -8.57 22.92 -7.30
C GLN A 65 -9.20 22.36 -8.58
N ALA A 66 -9.63 23.23 -9.50
CA ALA A 66 -10.18 22.80 -10.79
C ALA A 66 -9.14 22.09 -11.67
N LEU A 67 -7.88 22.53 -11.64
CA LEU A 67 -6.79 21.84 -12.34
C LEU A 67 -6.53 20.44 -11.77
N ILE A 68 -6.52 20.31 -10.45
CA ILE A 68 -6.38 19.02 -9.77
C ILE A 68 -7.54 18.09 -10.12
N ASP A 69 -8.77 18.58 -10.03
CA ASP A 69 -9.97 17.78 -10.32
C ASP A 69 -9.99 17.31 -11.78
N ALA A 70 -9.61 18.18 -12.72
CA ALA A 70 -9.51 17.84 -14.13
C ALA A 70 -8.43 16.78 -14.40
N ALA A 71 -7.26 16.92 -13.77
CA ALA A 71 -6.19 15.95 -13.86
C ALA A 71 -6.59 14.59 -13.27
N TRP A 72 -7.26 14.60 -12.13
CA TRP A 72 -7.77 13.39 -11.46
C TRP A 72 -8.85 12.70 -12.29
N SER A 73 -9.81 13.45 -12.83
CA SER A 73 -10.86 12.92 -13.69
C SER A 73 -10.30 12.26 -14.96
N ARG A 74 -9.33 12.91 -15.61
CA ARG A 74 -8.62 12.35 -16.76
C ARG A 74 -7.89 11.05 -16.38
N HIS A 75 -7.22 11.02 -15.24
CA HIS A 75 -6.55 9.82 -14.75
C HIS A 75 -7.54 8.68 -14.45
N ALA A 76 -8.64 8.99 -13.75
CA ALA A 76 -9.69 8.04 -13.44
C ALA A 76 -10.35 7.45 -14.71
N SER A 77 -10.56 8.27 -15.74
CA SER A 77 -11.08 7.81 -17.04
C SER A 77 -10.11 6.93 -17.83
N ALA A 78 -8.80 7.07 -17.58
CA ALA A 78 -7.75 6.26 -18.17
C ALA A 78 -7.45 4.99 -17.36
N MET A 79 -7.89 4.93 -16.09
CA MET A 79 -7.83 3.70 -15.32
C MET A 79 -8.82 2.68 -15.89
N PRO A 80 -8.42 1.41 -16.05
CA PRO A 80 -9.36 0.36 -16.40
C PRO A 80 -10.44 0.30 -15.31
N VAL A 81 -11.72 0.35 -15.73
CA VAL A 81 -12.85 0.07 -14.83
C VAL A 81 -12.54 -1.23 -14.10
N ALA A 82 -12.54 -1.19 -12.77
CA ALA A 82 -12.28 -2.34 -11.92
C ALA A 82 -13.20 -3.48 -12.37
N THR A 83 -12.64 -4.45 -13.09
CA THR A 83 -13.41 -5.57 -13.59
C THR A 83 -13.81 -6.39 -12.37
N PRO A 84 -15.10 -6.72 -12.19
CA PRO A 84 -15.55 -7.46 -11.03
C PRO A 84 -14.76 -8.75 -10.89
N ASP A 85 -14.28 -9.03 -9.67
CA ASP A 85 -13.52 -10.22 -9.37
C ASP A 85 -14.39 -11.47 -9.65
N PRO A 86 -14.04 -12.32 -10.63
CA PRO A 86 -14.83 -13.50 -10.98
C PRO A 86 -14.90 -14.52 -9.84
N PHE A 87 -13.99 -14.44 -8.85
CA PHE A 87 -14.07 -15.27 -7.66
C PHE A 87 -15.13 -14.80 -6.64
N ALA A 88 -15.54 -13.53 -6.70
CA ALA A 88 -16.48 -12.93 -5.76
C ALA A 88 -17.94 -12.93 -6.26
N THR A 89 -18.15 -13.18 -7.55
CA THR A 89 -19.48 -13.13 -8.19
C THR A 89 -20.28 -14.42 -8.05
N LEU A 90 -19.61 -15.56 -7.83
CA LEU A 90 -20.22 -16.89 -7.80
C LEU A 90 -20.76 -17.25 -6.41
N THR A 91 -21.96 -17.81 -6.35
CA THR A 91 -22.58 -18.33 -5.12
C THR A 91 -21.99 -19.68 -4.71
N ALA A 92 -22.33 -20.16 -3.51
CA ALA A 92 -21.90 -21.48 -3.04
C ALA A 92 -22.40 -22.62 -3.95
N ASP A 93 -23.58 -22.49 -4.56
CA ASP A 93 -24.11 -23.48 -5.50
C ASP A 93 -23.39 -23.47 -6.84
N ASP A 94 -23.03 -22.28 -7.34
CA ASP A 94 -22.24 -22.15 -8.56
C ASP A 94 -20.88 -22.83 -8.39
N TRP A 95 -20.22 -22.64 -7.24
CA TRP A 95 -18.95 -23.32 -6.95
C TRP A 95 -19.07 -24.84 -6.90
N ARG A 96 -20.21 -25.38 -6.44
CA ARG A 96 -20.48 -26.82 -6.48
C ARG A 96 -20.72 -27.31 -7.91
N ALA A 97 -21.31 -26.48 -8.77
CA ALA A 97 -21.47 -26.80 -10.19
C ALA A 97 -20.12 -26.80 -10.91
N VAL A 98 -19.27 -25.80 -10.66
CA VAL A 98 -17.90 -25.72 -11.20
C VAL A 98 -17.08 -26.95 -10.81
N ALA A 99 -17.10 -27.35 -9.54
CA ALA A 99 -16.37 -28.54 -9.08
C ALA A 99 -16.82 -29.82 -9.83
N ARG A 100 -18.12 -29.97 -10.05
CA ARG A 100 -18.69 -31.11 -10.80
C ARG A 100 -18.32 -31.06 -12.28
N GLN A 101 -18.35 -29.88 -12.89
CA GLN A 101 -18.01 -29.71 -14.32
C GLN A 101 -16.54 -30.00 -14.60
N LEU A 102 -15.64 -29.61 -13.68
CA LEU A 102 -14.21 -29.90 -13.79
C LEU A 102 -13.84 -31.30 -13.28
N ASP A 103 -14.80 -32.02 -12.70
CA ASP A 103 -14.61 -33.33 -12.08
C ASP A 103 -13.42 -33.33 -11.11
N VAL A 104 -13.48 -32.39 -10.14
CA VAL A 104 -12.50 -32.24 -9.06
C VAL A 104 -13.19 -32.12 -7.70
N PRO A 105 -12.52 -32.55 -6.61
CA PRO A 105 -13.04 -32.35 -5.26
C PRO A 105 -13.26 -30.86 -4.93
N ARG A 106 -14.27 -30.56 -4.11
CA ARG A 106 -14.59 -29.18 -3.68
C ARG A 106 -13.41 -28.46 -3.01
N GLN A 107 -12.52 -29.21 -2.37
CA GLN A 107 -11.32 -28.68 -1.72
C GLN A 107 -10.38 -28.00 -2.73
N VAL A 108 -10.28 -28.54 -3.95
CA VAL A 108 -9.48 -27.95 -5.04
C VAL A 108 -10.03 -26.59 -5.43
N ILE A 109 -11.35 -26.50 -5.66
CA ILE A 109 -12.02 -25.23 -5.97
C ILE A 109 -11.88 -24.21 -4.84
N THR A 110 -11.96 -24.68 -3.59
CA THR A 110 -11.77 -23.81 -2.42
C THR A 110 -10.35 -23.24 -2.39
N ALA A 111 -9.33 -24.04 -2.67
CA ALA A 111 -7.94 -23.60 -2.74
C ALA A 111 -7.69 -22.59 -3.87
N LEU A 112 -8.32 -22.78 -5.03
CA LEU A 112 -8.26 -21.84 -6.16
C LEU A 112 -8.95 -20.51 -5.81
N ARG A 113 -10.14 -20.56 -5.21
CA ARG A 113 -10.89 -19.37 -4.77
C ARG A 113 -10.14 -18.54 -3.75
N GLU A 114 -9.47 -19.22 -2.81
CA GLU A 114 -8.63 -18.59 -1.78
C GLU A 114 -7.26 -18.18 -2.32
N ARG A 115 -6.98 -18.41 -3.61
CA ARG A 115 -5.72 -18.06 -4.29
C ARG A 115 -4.49 -18.64 -3.58
N ARG A 116 -4.68 -19.80 -2.94
CA ARG A 116 -3.59 -20.58 -2.33
C ARG A 116 -2.76 -21.31 -3.38
N VAL A 117 -3.27 -21.45 -4.60
CA VAL A 117 -2.58 -22.10 -5.71
C VAL A 117 -1.79 -21.09 -6.53
N SER A 118 -0.52 -21.39 -6.80
CA SER A 118 0.31 -20.60 -7.71
C SER A 118 -0.22 -20.68 -9.14
N LEU A 119 -0.50 -19.53 -9.76
CA LEU A 119 -1.02 -19.47 -11.14
C LEU A 119 -0.09 -20.19 -12.14
N LEU A 120 1.23 -20.07 -11.96
CA LEU A 120 2.23 -20.68 -12.84
C LEU A 120 2.25 -22.22 -12.77
N SER A 121 1.68 -22.79 -11.72
CA SER A 121 1.57 -24.24 -11.55
C SER A 121 0.30 -24.84 -12.15
N ILE A 122 -0.63 -24.00 -12.63
CA ILE A 122 -1.89 -24.43 -13.22
C ILE A 122 -1.73 -24.54 -14.74
N PRO A 123 -1.96 -25.70 -15.34
CA PRO A 123 -1.90 -25.84 -16.80
C PRO A 123 -2.87 -24.91 -17.51
N GLN A 124 -2.47 -24.38 -18.66
CA GLN A 124 -3.29 -23.41 -19.39
C GLN A 124 -4.64 -24.01 -19.81
N ARG A 125 -4.64 -25.29 -20.18
CA ARG A 125 -5.86 -26.04 -20.50
C ARG A 125 -6.85 -26.07 -19.32
N PHE A 126 -6.37 -26.39 -18.12
CA PHE A 126 -7.23 -26.41 -16.93
C PHE A 126 -7.77 -25.01 -16.63
N LEU A 127 -6.92 -23.99 -16.76
CA LEU A 127 -7.30 -22.60 -16.50
C LEU A 127 -8.38 -22.10 -17.48
N LYS A 128 -8.33 -22.51 -18.76
CA LYS A 128 -9.38 -22.26 -19.75
C LYS A 128 -10.71 -22.90 -19.35
N ASN A 129 -10.69 -24.19 -19.00
CA ASN A 129 -11.89 -24.90 -18.56
C ASN A 129 -12.50 -24.27 -17.30
N LEU A 130 -11.66 -23.81 -16.37
CA LEU A 130 -12.10 -23.09 -15.17
C LEU A 130 -12.77 -21.76 -15.54
N ALA A 131 -12.18 -20.97 -16.44
CA ALA A 131 -12.77 -19.71 -16.90
C ALA A 131 -14.14 -19.95 -17.58
N GLU A 132 -14.25 -20.97 -18.43
CA GLU A 132 -15.50 -21.38 -19.06
C GLU A 132 -16.55 -21.80 -18.02
N ALA A 133 -16.18 -22.61 -17.04
CA ALA A 133 -17.07 -23.03 -15.96
C ALA A 133 -17.53 -21.85 -15.09
N MET A 134 -16.66 -20.87 -14.87
CA MET A 134 -16.96 -19.61 -14.16
C MET A 134 -17.66 -18.57 -15.03
N ARG A 135 -17.86 -18.83 -16.33
CA ARG A 135 -18.44 -17.92 -17.33
C ARG A 135 -17.72 -16.57 -17.41
N CYS A 136 -16.39 -16.59 -17.29
CA CYS A 136 -15.53 -15.42 -17.45
C CYS A 136 -14.47 -15.66 -18.53
N SER A 137 -13.79 -14.60 -18.97
CA SER A 137 -12.67 -14.76 -19.90
C SER A 137 -11.40 -15.23 -19.18
N LEU A 138 -10.52 -15.95 -19.91
CA LEU A 138 -9.22 -16.37 -19.38
C LEU A 138 -8.41 -15.18 -18.87
N THR A 139 -8.42 -14.07 -19.62
CA THR A 139 -7.73 -12.83 -19.25
C THR A 139 -8.26 -12.24 -17.95
N GLN A 140 -9.60 -12.22 -17.76
CA GLN A 140 -10.21 -11.74 -16.51
C GLN A 140 -9.80 -12.63 -15.32
N LEU A 141 -9.81 -13.94 -15.51
CA LEU A 141 -9.39 -14.90 -14.49
C LEU A 141 -7.92 -14.69 -14.10
N GLN A 142 -7.01 -14.56 -15.08
CA GLN A 142 -5.59 -14.31 -14.84
C GLN A 142 -5.34 -12.97 -14.12
N MET A 143 -6.00 -11.89 -14.55
CA MET A 143 -5.89 -10.57 -13.90
C MET A 143 -6.37 -10.61 -12.43
N SER A 144 -7.44 -11.36 -12.17
CA SER A 144 -7.99 -11.53 -10.81
C SER A 144 -7.11 -12.35 -9.87
N TRP A 145 -6.17 -13.14 -10.41
CA TRP A 145 -5.23 -13.94 -9.63
C TRP A 145 -4.12 -13.09 -9.01
N GLY A 146 -3.66 -12.05 -9.73
CA GLY A 146 -2.62 -11.13 -9.28
C GLY A 146 -3.12 -9.95 -8.43
N SER A 147 -4.41 -9.60 -8.55
CA SER A 147 -5.03 -8.44 -7.89
C SER A 147 -5.31 -8.62 -6.38
N ALA A 148 -5.32 -9.86 -5.88
CA ALA A 148 -5.75 -10.13 -4.50
C ALA A 148 -4.79 -9.65 -3.39
N SER A 149 -3.65 -9.06 -3.74
CA SER A 149 -2.72 -8.51 -2.75
C SER A 149 -3.16 -7.19 -2.13
N LEU A 150 -4.23 -6.54 -2.60
CA LEU A 150 -4.63 -5.21 -2.09
C LEU A 150 -5.90 -5.20 -1.21
N THR A 151 -6.71 -6.26 -1.23
CA THR A 151 -7.97 -6.29 -0.43
C THR A 151 -7.77 -6.82 0.98
N ALA A 152 -6.73 -7.65 1.22
CA ALA A 152 -6.39 -8.17 2.55
C ALA A 152 -5.80 -7.12 3.49
N ALA A 153 -5.38 -5.95 2.98
CA ALA A 153 -4.78 -4.89 3.78
C ALA A 153 -5.80 -4.04 4.57
N ARG A 154 -7.11 -4.23 4.36
CA ARG A 154 -8.15 -3.39 5.00
C ARG A 154 -8.76 -3.96 6.27
N SER A 155 -8.44 -5.19 6.63
CA SER A 155 -9.08 -5.86 7.75
C SER A 155 -8.13 -6.85 8.41
N TYR A 156 -7.27 -6.41 9.34
CA TYR A 156 -6.91 -7.13 10.57
C TYR A 156 -5.87 -6.30 11.34
N LYS A 157 -6.23 -5.87 12.56
CA LYS A 157 -5.28 -5.43 13.59
C LYS A 157 -4.52 -6.67 14.07
N ALA A 158 -3.54 -7.13 13.30
CA ALA A 158 -2.63 -8.19 13.70
C ALA A 158 -1.20 -7.65 13.64
N ASP A 159 -0.41 -7.86 14.70
CA ASP A 159 0.99 -7.40 14.81
C ASP A 159 1.97 -8.13 13.85
N GLY A 160 1.45 -9.00 12.98
CA GLY A 160 2.21 -9.67 11.95
C GLY A 160 1.94 -9.07 10.57
N LYS A 161 2.99 -8.87 9.76
CA LYS A 161 2.84 -8.59 8.32
C LYS A 161 1.88 -9.63 7.72
N PRO A 162 0.90 -9.24 6.90
CA PRO A 162 0.11 -10.19 6.12
C PRO A 162 1.08 -10.94 5.22
N ASN A 163 1.53 -12.12 5.63
CA ASN A 163 2.25 -12.98 4.73
C ASN A 163 1.19 -13.57 3.82
N THR A 164 1.25 -13.25 2.53
CA THR A 164 0.59 -14.04 1.50
C THR A 164 1.05 -15.48 1.74
N GLY A 165 0.21 -16.32 2.35
CA GLY A 165 0.58 -17.69 2.70
C GLY A 165 1.23 -18.36 1.51
N GLU A 166 2.32 -19.07 1.74
CA GLU A 166 3.15 -19.67 0.70
C GLU A 166 2.25 -20.40 -0.31
N GLN A 167 2.20 -19.87 -1.54
CA GLN A 167 1.36 -20.45 -2.58
C GLN A 167 1.84 -21.87 -2.86
N VAL A 168 0.93 -22.83 -2.81
CA VAL A 168 1.21 -24.23 -3.15
C VAL A 168 1.00 -24.49 -4.63
N THR A 169 1.71 -25.48 -5.16
CA THR A 169 1.48 -25.93 -6.54
C THR A 169 0.11 -26.57 -6.71
N PHE A 170 -0.47 -26.45 -7.90
CA PHE A 170 -1.73 -27.09 -8.24
C PHE A 170 -1.70 -28.61 -8.03
N GLU A 171 -0.61 -29.27 -8.45
CA GLU A 171 -0.41 -30.70 -8.25
C GLU A 171 -0.50 -31.12 -6.77
N LYS A 172 0.18 -30.40 -5.88
CA LYS A 172 0.11 -30.65 -4.43
C LYS A 172 -1.32 -30.55 -3.89
N VAL A 173 -2.10 -29.57 -4.35
CA VAL A 173 -3.51 -29.45 -3.95
C VAL A 173 -4.34 -30.62 -4.44
N LEU A 174 -4.08 -31.15 -5.64
CA LEU A 174 -4.76 -32.34 -6.15
C LEU A 174 -4.43 -33.58 -5.30
N ILE A 175 -3.16 -33.73 -4.90
CA ILE A 175 -2.71 -34.82 -4.02
C ILE A 175 -3.39 -34.72 -2.65
N ASP A 176 -3.34 -33.54 -2.01
CA ASP A 176 -3.93 -33.31 -0.69
C ASP A 176 -5.46 -33.49 -0.70
N ALA A 177 -6.11 -33.26 -1.86
CA ALA A 177 -7.54 -33.48 -2.06
C ALA A 177 -7.90 -34.93 -2.41
N GLY A 178 -6.92 -35.84 -2.51
CA GLY A 178 -7.14 -37.27 -2.80
C GLY A 178 -7.53 -37.57 -4.25
N VAL A 179 -7.12 -36.73 -5.21
CA VAL A 179 -7.33 -36.99 -6.65
C VAL A 179 -6.40 -38.12 -7.11
N SER A 180 -6.95 -39.14 -7.77
CA SER A 180 -6.17 -40.29 -8.25
C SER A 180 -5.06 -39.88 -9.22
N ASP A 181 -4.04 -40.72 -9.35
CA ASP A 181 -2.87 -40.43 -10.17
C ASP A 181 -3.22 -40.27 -11.65
N GLU A 182 -4.12 -41.10 -12.17
CA GLU A 182 -4.58 -41.02 -13.56
C GLU A 182 -5.30 -39.70 -13.82
N ARG A 183 -6.21 -39.32 -12.92
CA ARG A 183 -6.97 -38.09 -13.04
C ARG A 183 -6.09 -36.87 -12.88
N ARG A 184 -5.11 -36.92 -11.97
CA ARG A 184 -4.13 -35.85 -11.79
C ARG A 184 -3.27 -35.66 -13.04
N ALA A 185 -2.81 -36.75 -13.67
CA ALA A 185 -2.07 -36.70 -14.92
C ALA A 185 -2.91 -36.15 -16.09
N GLU A 186 -4.22 -36.38 -16.11
CA GLU A 186 -5.14 -35.74 -17.06
C GLU A 186 -5.28 -34.24 -16.81
N LEU A 187 -5.45 -33.84 -15.56
CA LEU A 187 -5.62 -32.43 -15.17
C LEU A 187 -4.35 -31.61 -15.36
N LEU A 188 -3.17 -32.24 -15.24
CA LEU A 188 -1.85 -31.63 -15.44
C LEU A 188 -1.38 -31.60 -16.90
N ARG A 189 -2.09 -32.27 -17.82
CA ARG A 189 -1.73 -32.28 -19.24
C ARG A 189 -2.01 -30.91 -19.87
N GLU A 190 -1.00 -30.35 -20.54
CA GLU A 190 -1.21 -29.21 -21.42
C GLU A 190 -1.99 -29.62 -22.68
N ALA A 191 -2.67 -28.64 -23.29
CA ALA A 191 -3.22 -28.83 -24.63
C ALA A 191 -2.08 -28.62 -25.64
N GLU A 192 -1.97 -29.51 -26.64
CA GLU A 192 -1.19 -29.26 -27.85
C GLU A 192 -1.72 -28.05 -28.64
#